data_AF-A0A2N3B898-F1
#
_entry.id   AF-A0A2N3B898-F1
#
_cell.length_a   1.000
_cell.length_b   1.000
_cell.length_c   1.000
_cell.angle_alpha   90.00
_cell.angle_beta   90.00
_cell.angle_gamma   90.00
#
_symmetry.space_group_name_H-M   'P 1'
#
loop_
_entity.id
_entity.type
_entity.pdbx_description
1 polymer ?
#
loop_
_entity_poly.entity_id
_entity_poly.type
_entity_poly.pdbx_seq_one_letter_code
_entity_poly.pdbx_strand_id
1 'polypeptide(L)' 'MVAHIETVAFQGVEARPVDVQVHIAGGVVGFAVVGLGDKAVAESRER' A
#
# COMPACT_ATOMS: atom_id res chain seq x y z
N MET A 1 -14.61 8.68 -1.83
CA MET A 1 -13.41 9.29 -2.45
C MET A 1 -12.26 8.31 -2.28
N VAL A 2 -11.44 8.13 -3.30
CA VAL A 2 -10.23 7.28 -3.25
C VAL A 2 -9.04 8.20 -3.48
N ALA A 3 -8.02 8.12 -2.62
CA ALA A 3 -6.77 8.84 -2.81
C ALA A 3 -5.81 7.97 -3.63
N HIS A 4 -5.12 8.59 -4.58
CA HIS A 4 -4.10 7.96 -5.42
C HIS A 4 -2.74 8.56 -5.07
N ILE A 5 -1.73 7.70 -4.96
CA ILE A 5 -0.36 8.08 -4.64
C ILE A 5 0.57 7.30 -5.57
N GLU A 6 1.30 8.01 -6.42
CA GLU A 6 2.37 7.42 -7.23
C GLU A 6 3.62 7.24 -6.36
N THR A 7 4.14 6.02 -6.31
CA THR A 7 5.34 5.68 -5.54
C THR A 7 6.08 4.51 -6.17
N VAL A 8 7.07 3.95 -5.47
CA VAL A 8 7.82 2.77 -5.90
C VAL A 8 7.77 1.66 -4.85
N ALA A 9 7.76 0.42 -5.31
CA ALA A 9 7.98 -0.76 -4.49
C ALA A 9 9.28 -1.46 -4.90
N PHE A 10 10.01 -2.00 -3.94
CA PHE A 10 11.24 -2.74 -4.20
C PHE A 10 10.96 -4.23 -4.41
N GLN A 11 11.44 -4.77 -5.54
CA GLN A 11 11.50 -6.19 -5.80
C GLN A 11 12.97 -6.63 -5.90
N GLY A 12 13.53 -7.05 -4.76
CA GLY A 12 14.97 -7.26 -4.65
C GLY A 12 15.71 -5.92 -4.72
N VAL A 13 16.47 -5.70 -5.80
CA VAL A 13 17.23 -4.44 -6.04
C VAL A 13 16.55 -3.51 -7.05
N GLU A 14 15.43 -3.92 -7.64
CA GLU A 14 14.70 -3.13 -8.62
C GLU A 14 13.63 -2.27 -7.95
N ALA A 15 13.62 -0.97 -8.25
CA ALA A 15 12.52 -0.07 -7.90
C ALA A 15 11.48 -0.11 -9.02
N ARG A 16 10.26 -0.56 -8.70
CA ARG A 16 9.15 -0.63 -9.65
C ARG A 16 8.10 0.42 -9.32
N PRO A 17 7.65 1.23 -10.30
CA PRO A 17 6.58 2.20 -10.06
C PRO A 17 5.28 1.48 -9.71
N VAL A 18 4.55 2.03 -8.73
CA VAL A 18 3.26 1.53 -8.27
C VAL A 18 2.31 2.70 -7.99
N ASP A 19 1.02 2.50 -8.29
CA ASP A 19 -0.07 3.37 -7.87
C ASP A 19 -0.70 2.79 -6.60
N VAL A 20 -0.66 3.54 -5.51
CA VAL A 20 -1.30 3.15 -4.25
C VAL A 20 -2.64 3.83 -4.14
N GLN A 21 -3.68 3.02 -3.94
CA GLN A 21 -5.05 3.47 -3.80
C GLN A 21 -5.51 3.32 -2.36
N VAL A 22 -5.96 4.41 -1.77
CA VAL A 22 -6.46 4.43 -0.39
C VAL A 22 -7.94 4.79 -0.41
N HIS A 23 -8.75 3.88 0.11
CA HIS A 23 -10.17 4.11 0.31
C HIS A 23 -10.48 4.15 1.80
N ILE A 24 -11.12 5.23 2.24
CA ILE A 24 -11.60 5.38 3.62
C ILE A 24 -13.12 5.19 3.60
N ALA A 25 -13.59 4.20 4.34
CA ALA A 25 -15.00 3.87 4.51
C ALA A 25 -15.40 3.91 5.99
N GLY A 26 -16.67 4.17 6.27
CA GLY A 26 -17.21 4.09 7.63
C GLY A 26 -17.39 2.64 8.07
N GLY A 27 -17.18 2.35 9.36
CA GLY A 27 -17.28 1.00 9.91
C GLY A 27 -16.38 0.78 11.11
N VAL A 28 -15.97 -0.47 11.31
CA VAL A 28 -15.03 -0.85 12.37
C VAL A 28 -13.62 -0.40 12.00
N VAL A 29 -12.84 0.07 12.98
CA VAL A 29 -11.44 0.43 12.78
C VAL A 29 -10.65 -0.80 12.34
N GLY A 30 -10.05 -0.73 11.16
CA GLY A 30 -9.22 -1.78 10.59
C GLY A 30 -8.42 -1.25 9.41
N PHE A 31 -7.28 -1.88 9.14
CA PHE A 31 -6.43 -1.55 8.01
C PHE A 31 -6.10 -2.84 7.25
N ALA A 32 -6.42 -2.85 5.95
CA ALA A 32 -6.18 -3.99 5.08
C ALA A 32 -5.40 -3.55 3.85
N VAL A 33 -4.33 -4.27 3.52
CA VAL A 33 -3.54 -4.08 2.31
C VAL A 33 -3.86 -5.24 1.36
N VAL A 34 -4.15 -4.93 0.10
CA VAL A 34 -4.50 -5.92 -0.92
C VAL A 34 -3.67 -5.66 -2.18
N GLY A 35 -3.17 -6.72 -2.81
CA GLY A 35 -2.50 -6.65 -4.13
C GLY A 35 -1.01 -6.32 -4.11
N LEU A 36 -0.45 -5.80 -3.02
CA LEU A 36 0.99 -5.63 -2.86
C LEU A 36 1.61 -6.80 -2.08
N GLY A 37 2.84 -7.19 -2.45
CA GLY A 37 3.56 -8.28 -1.80
C GLY A 37 3.96 -7.92 -0.37
N ASP A 38 3.70 -8.83 0.58
CA ASP A 38 3.86 -8.65 2.02
C ASP A 38 5.21 -8.03 2.43
N LYS A 39 6.33 -8.53 1.89
CA LYS A 39 7.67 -8.03 2.24
C LYS A 39 7.95 -6.57 1.86
N ALA A 40 7.29 -6.04 0.83
CA ALA A 40 7.54 -4.66 0.37
C ALA A 40 6.74 -3.61 1.14
N VAL A 41 5.66 -4.03 1.82
CA VAL A 41 4.68 -3.11 2.43
C VAL A 41 4.46 -3.38 3.91
N ALA A 42 4.93 -4.52 4.45
CA ALA A 42 4.76 -4.87 5.86
C ALA A 42 5.28 -3.79 6.82
N GLU A 43 6.47 -3.22 6.57
CA GLU A 43 7.01 -2.16 7.44
C GLU A 43 6.16 -0.89 7.37
N SER A 44 5.66 -0.52 6.18
CA SER A 44 4.78 0.64 6.01
C SER A 44 3.38 0.43 6.59
N ARG A 45 2.94 -0.83 6.77
CA ARG A 45 1.67 -1.17 7.40
C ARG A 45 1.68 -0.93 8.92
N GLU A 46 2.82 -1.18 9.56
CA GLU A 46 2.96 -1.09 11.03
C GLU A 46 3.24 0.33 11.56
N ARG A 47 3.47 1.30 10.67
CA ARG A 47 3.72 2.71 11.02
C ARG A 47 2.51 3.59 10.73
#